data_AF-A0A6B1CZP5-F1
#
_entry.id   AF-A0A6B1CZP5-F1
#
_cell.length_a   1.000
_cell.length_b   1.000
_cell.length_c   1.000
_cell.angle_alpha   90.00
_cell.angle_beta   90.00
_cell.angle_gamma   90.00
#
_symmetry.space_group_name_H-M   'P 1'
#
loop_
_entity.id
_entity.type
_entity.pdbx_description
1 polymer ?
#
loop_
_entity_poly.entity_id
_entity_poly.type
_entity_poly.pdbx_seq_one_letter_code
_entity_poly.pdbx_strand_id
1 'polypeptide(L)'
;MVGWGNKTGWLPRGEETTVPTILSGERFYTFGVLAPDREFHAFYEKANGDNFLDFIGKVYQTFGKCAIFLDNARHHKSKTVRDAVKEFYGDVILEYLLPYTPDLNPVETQWREQKRHTAGRHQGHTLMRCIKPGR
;
A
#
# COMPACT_ATOMS: atom_id res chain seq x y z
N MET A 1 27.32 0.99 -18.82
CA MET A 1 27.06 0.26 -17.56
C MET A 1 25.57 0.32 -17.26
N VAL A 2 24.86 -0.80 -17.38
CA VAL A 2 23.50 -0.93 -16.88
C VAL A 2 23.62 -1.25 -15.38
N GLY A 3 23.47 -0.24 -14.53
CA GLY A 3 23.51 -0.42 -13.08
C GLY A 3 22.23 -1.09 -12.57
N TRP A 4 22.35 -1.87 -11.49
CA TRP A 4 21.21 -2.44 -10.77
C TRP A 4 20.19 -1.35 -10.41
N GLY A 5 18.98 -1.43 -10.97
CA GLY A 5 17.89 -0.47 -10.73
C GLY A 5 17.55 0.45 -11.90
N ASN A 6 18.37 0.53 -12.95
CA ASN A 6 18.04 1.26 -14.17
C ASN A 6 17.50 0.30 -15.24
N LYS A 7 16.23 0.48 -15.64
CA LYS A 7 15.60 -0.28 -16.74
C LYS A 7 16.14 0.12 -18.12
N THR A 8 16.90 1.21 -18.19
CA THR A 8 17.50 1.73 -19.41
C THR A 8 18.99 1.96 -19.20
N GLY A 9 19.77 1.68 -20.23
CA GLY A 9 21.20 1.93 -20.26
C GLY A 9 21.69 1.88 -21.70
N TRP A 10 22.78 2.59 -21.97
CA TRP A 10 23.43 2.54 -23.26
C TRP A 10 24.17 1.21 -23.41
N LEU A 11 23.79 0.46 -24.45
CA LEU A 11 24.41 -0.79 -24.86
C LEU A 11 25.02 -0.59 -26.25
N PRO A 12 26.20 -1.16 -26.54
CA PRO A 12 26.74 -1.20 -27.89
C PRO A 12 25.73 -1.81 -28.87
N ARG A 13 25.66 -1.24 -30.08
CA ARG A 13 24.72 -1.70 -31.10
C ARG A 13 25.07 -3.13 -31.51
N GLY A 14 24.14 -4.06 -31.29
CA GLY A 14 24.30 -5.48 -31.62
C GLY A 14 24.71 -6.37 -30.45
N GLU A 15 24.92 -5.83 -29.26
CA GLU A 15 25.16 -6.63 -28.06
C GLU A 15 23.87 -6.92 -27.28
N GLU A 16 23.68 -8.19 -26.91
CA GLU A 16 22.62 -8.62 -26.01
C GLU A 16 23.16 -8.69 -24.56
N THR A 17 22.35 -8.27 -23.59
CA THR A 17 22.69 -8.38 -22.16
C THR A 17 21.55 -8.99 -21.38
N THR A 18 21.86 -9.84 -20.40
CA THR A 18 20.87 -10.41 -19.49
C THR A 18 20.77 -9.54 -18.24
N VAL A 19 19.60 -8.95 -18.00
CA VAL A 19 19.34 -8.18 -16.78
C VAL A 19 18.70 -9.12 -15.74
N PRO A 20 19.36 -9.42 -14.60
CA PRO A 20 18.77 -10.25 -13.57
C PRO A 20 17.55 -9.54 -13.00
N THR A 21 16.36 -10.08 -13.28
CA THR A 21 15.10 -9.56 -12.75
C THR A 21 14.58 -10.51 -11.69
N ILE A 22 14.35 -10.02 -10.48
CA ILE A 22 13.68 -10.79 -9.42
C ILE A 22 12.18 -10.83 -9.77
N LEU A 23 11.77 -11.84 -10.53
CA LEU A 23 10.37 -12.14 -10.82
C LEU A 23 9.82 -13.09 -9.75
N SER A 24 9.58 -12.57 -8.55
CA SER A 24 8.69 -13.26 -7.61
C SER A 24 7.25 -12.91 -7.99
N GLY A 25 6.41 -13.93 -8.19
CA GLY A 25 4.96 -13.76 -8.35
C GLY A 25 4.24 -13.42 -7.04
N GLU A 26 4.97 -13.43 -5.92
CA GLU A 26 4.42 -13.13 -4.61
C GLU A 26 4.07 -11.65 -4.50
N ARG A 27 2.93 -11.39 -3.86
CA ARG A 27 2.41 -10.06 -3.62
C ARG A 27 1.96 -9.95 -2.18
N PHE A 28 2.15 -8.78 -1.61
CA PHE A 28 1.47 -8.36 -0.40
C PHE A 28 0.79 -7.02 -0.68
N TYR A 29 -0.17 -6.69 0.16
CA TYR A 29 -0.93 -5.46 0.11
C TYR A 29 -0.66 -4.69 1.39
N THR A 30 -0.73 -3.37 1.32
CA THR A 30 -0.61 -2.50 2.48
C THR A 30 -1.80 -1.57 2.50
N PHE A 31 -2.35 -1.36 3.69
CA PHE A 31 -3.18 -0.20 3.98
C PHE A 31 -2.35 0.76 4.82
N GLY A 32 -2.61 2.05 4.67
CA GLY A 32 -1.88 3.11 5.36
C GLY A 32 -2.76 4.31 5.62
N VAL A 33 -2.56 4.94 6.77
CA VAL A 33 -3.19 6.21 7.14
C VAL A 33 -2.11 7.19 7.53
N LEU A 34 -2.26 8.43 7.06
CA LEU A 34 -1.38 9.55 7.38
C LEU A 34 -2.20 10.61 8.11
N ALA A 35 -1.84 10.87 9.36
CA ALA A 35 -2.29 12.00 10.16
C ALA A 35 -1.20 13.10 10.15
N PRO A 36 -1.51 14.33 10.59
CA PRO A 36 -0.53 15.43 10.58
C PRO A 36 0.75 15.16 11.38
N ASP A 37 0.67 14.38 12.45
CA ASP A 37 1.77 14.10 13.38
C ASP A 37 2.22 12.63 13.38
N ARG A 38 1.47 11.74 12.74
CA ARG A 38 1.59 10.28 12.88
C ARG A 38 1.20 9.55 11.60
N GLU A 39 1.82 8.39 11.38
CA GLU A 39 1.44 7.47 10.31
C GLU A 39 1.26 6.06 10.88
N PHE A 40 0.42 5.26 10.21
CA PHE A 40 0.25 3.86 10.55
C PHE A 40 0.04 3.03 9.29
N HIS A 41 0.75 1.91 9.20
CA HIS A 41 0.69 0.99 8.07
C HIS A 41 0.56 -0.45 8.57
N ALA A 42 -0.23 -1.25 7.85
CA ALA A 42 -0.29 -2.68 8.09
C ALA A 42 -0.32 -3.45 6.77
N PHE A 43 0.26 -4.65 6.80
CA PHE A 43 0.42 -5.51 5.64
C PHE A 43 -0.55 -6.68 5.66
N TYR A 44 -1.01 -7.07 4.47
CA TYR A 44 -2.01 -8.10 4.26
C TYR A 44 -1.69 -8.95 3.04
N GLU A 45 -2.24 -10.16 2.99
CA GLU A 45 -2.11 -11.02 1.80
C GLU A 45 -3.04 -10.62 0.66
N LYS A 46 -4.14 -9.91 0.96
CA LYS A 46 -5.17 -9.49 -0.01
C LYS A 46 -5.70 -8.10 0.33
N ALA A 47 -5.99 -7.28 -0.68
CA ALA A 47 -6.79 -6.07 -0.53
C ALA A 47 -8.28 -6.39 -0.71
N ASN A 48 -8.98 -6.64 0.40
CA ASN A 48 -10.41 -6.91 0.45
C ASN A 48 -11.07 -6.20 1.65
N GLY A 49 -12.40 -6.28 1.75
CA GLY A 49 -13.16 -5.59 2.80
C GLY A 49 -12.83 -6.11 4.21
N ASP A 50 -12.61 -7.42 4.38
CA ASP A 50 -12.34 -8.02 5.70
C ASP A 50 -11.01 -7.54 6.26
N ASN A 51 -9.95 -7.57 5.45
CA ASN A 51 -8.63 -7.06 5.83
C ASN A 51 -8.66 -5.54 6.05
N PHE A 52 -9.50 -4.82 5.32
CA PHE A 52 -9.71 -3.40 5.54
C PHE A 52 -10.42 -3.13 6.88
N LEU A 53 -11.39 -3.94 7.29
CA LEU A 53 -12.03 -3.82 8.60
C LEU A 53 -11.07 -4.10 9.76
N ASP A 54 -10.23 -5.14 9.62
CA ASP A 54 -9.14 -5.39 10.57
C ASP A 54 -8.20 -4.18 10.67
N PHE A 55 -7.85 -3.57 9.52
CA PHE A 55 -7.04 -2.37 9.48
C PHE A 55 -7.71 -1.19 10.22
N ILE A 56 -9.00 -0.94 9.98
CA ILE A 56 -9.76 0.11 10.69
C ILE A 56 -9.77 -0.15 12.20
N GLY A 57 -9.90 -1.40 12.65
CA GLY A 57 -9.80 -1.75 14.07
C GLY A 57 -8.45 -1.38 14.68
N LYS A 58 -7.35 -1.64 13.96
CA LYS A 58 -6.00 -1.24 14.38
C LYS A 58 -5.81 0.28 14.40
N VAL A 59 -6.36 0.97 13.40
CA VAL A 59 -6.36 2.44 13.35
C VAL A 59 -7.14 3.00 14.53
N TYR A 60 -8.32 2.47 14.84
CA TYR A 60 -9.11 2.89 15.99
C TYR A 60 -8.37 2.69 17.31
N GLN A 61 -7.67 1.57 17.49
CA GLN A 61 -6.84 1.34 18.69
C GLN A 61 -5.67 2.33 18.79
N THR A 62 -5.16 2.81 17.66
CA THR A 62 -3.98 3.69 17.61
C THR A 62 -4.34 5.18 17.73
N PHE A 63 -5.43 5.60 17.08
CA PHE A 63 -5.83 7.00 16.95
C PHE A 63 -7.11 7.35 17.71
N GLY A 64 -7.90 6.35 18.10
CA GLY A 64 -9.22 6.54 18.70
C GLY A 64 -10.22 7.15 17.71
N LYS A 65 -10.97 8.13 18.18
CA LYS A 65 -11.95 8.89 17.40
C LYS A 65 -11.27 9.68 16.27
N CYS A 66 -11.66 9.42 15.04
CA CYS A 66 -11.06 10.06 13.87
C CYS A 66 -12.01 10.09 12.67
N ALA A 67 -11.75 11.01 11.75
CA ALA A 67 -12.32 10.99 10.40
C ALA A 67 -11.24 10.54 9.42
N ILE A 68 -11.54 9.52 8.62
CA ILE A 68 -10.63 8.93 7.65
C ILE A 68 -11.12 9.28 6.26
N PHE A 69 -10.29 10.00 5.51
CA PHE A 69 -10.53 10.31 4.11
C PHE A 69 -9.98 9.19 3.22
N LEU A 70 -10.85 8.53 2.48
CA LEU A 70 -10.54 7.36 1.68
C LEU A 70 -10.68 7.67 0.18
N ASP A 71 -9.92 6.94 -0.62
CA ASP A 71 -10.17 6.87 -2.05
C ASP A 71 -11.45 6.07 -2.36
N ASN A 72 -11.78 5.96 -3.64
CA ASN A 72 -13.01 5.32 -4.08
C ASN A 72 -12.89 3.80 -4.28
N ALA A 73 -11.89 3.14 -3.67
CA ALA A 73 -11.68 1.71 -3.84
C ALA A 73 -12.88 0.86 -3.41
N ARG A 74 -13.18 -0.19 -4.20
CA ARG A 74 -14.37 -1.04 -3.99
C ARG A 74 -14.43 -1.69 -2.61
N HIS A 75 -13.28 -2.02 -2.02
CA HIS A 75 -13.19 -2.69 -0.73
C HIS A 75 -13.38 -1.73 0.45
N HIS A 76 -13.28 -0.41 0.24
CA HIS A 76 -13.65 0.58 1.25
C HIS A 76 -15.17 0.83 1.29
N LYS A 77 -15.83 0.71 0.13
CA LYS A 77 -17.22 1.14 -0.07
C LYS A 77 -18.29 0.08 0.18
N SER A 78 -17.91 -1.16 0.48
CA SER A 78 -18.92 -2.21 0.61
C SER A 78 -19.89 -1.87 1.76
N LYS A 79 -21.17 -2.24 1.58
CA LYS A 79 -22.18 -2.01 2.61
C LYS A 79 -21.76 -2.65 3.94
N THR A 80 -21.25 -3.89 3.88
CA THR A 80 -20.72 -4.62 5.03
C THR A 80 -19.65 -3.84 5.78
N VAL A 81 -18.71 -3.21 5.06
CA VAL A 81 -17.65 -2.41 5.69
C VAL A 81 -18.25 -1.19 6.40
N ARG A 82 -19.13 -0.45 5.73
CA ARG A 82 -19.75 0.75 6.31
C ARG A 82 -20.60 0.43 7.54
N ASP A 83 -21.40 -0.64 7.45
CA ASP A 83 -22.25 -1.10 8.55
C ASP A 83 -21.40 -1.55 9.74
N ALA A 84 -20.35 -2.35 9.50
CA ALA A 84 -19.45 -2.82 10.55
C ALA A 84 -18.66 -1.67 11.21
N VAL A 85 -18.18 -0.69 10.43
CA VAL A 85 -17.50 0.47 11.03
C VAL A 85 -18.45 1.27 11.89
N LYS A 86 -19.69 1.47 11.46
CA LYS A 86 -20.69 2.17 12.26
C LYS A 86 -21.05 1.41 13.54
N GLU A 87 -21.13 0.08 13.49
CA GLU A 87 -21.50 -0.77 14.63
C GLU A 87 -20.39 -0.89 15.67
N PHE A 88 -19.16 -1.20 15.22
CA PHE A 88 -18.04 -1.52 16.12
C PHE A 88 -17.14 -0.32 16.42
N TYR A 89 -17.13 0.69 15.54
CA TYR A 89 -16.24 1.83 15.60
C TYR A 89 -17.01 3.14 15.35
N GLY A 90 -18.14 3.35 16.02
CA GLY A 90 -19.05 4.49 15.74
C GLY A 90 -18.43 5.90 15.86
N ASP A 91 -17.26 6.02 16.48
CA ASP A 91 -16.45 7.24 16.53
C ASP A 91 -15.53 7.44 15.31
N VAL A 92 -15.44 6.45 14.43
CA VAL A 92 -14.69 6.50 13.18
C VAL A 92 -15.64 6.90 12.05
N ILE A 93 -15.35 8.03 11.41
CA ILE A 93 -16.12 8.53 10.27
C ILE A 93 -15.34 8.22 9.00
N LEU A 94 -15.97 7.54 8.04
CA LEU A 94 -15.37 7.29 6.73
C LEU A 94 -15.90 8.30 5.72
N GLU A 95 -15.03 9.19 5.27
CA GLU A 95 -15.31 10.15 4.21
C GLU A 95 -14.61 9.72 2.92
N TYR A 96 -15.26 9.96 1.78
CA TYR A 96 -14.72 9.56 0.47
C TYR A 96 -14.35 10.79 -0.33
N LEU A 97 -13.13 10.80 -0.86
CA LEU A 97 -12.67 11.82 -1.79
C LEU A 97 -13.48 11.78 -3.09
N LEU A 98 -13.38 12.85 -3.88
CA LEU A 98 -13.98 12.88 -5.20
C LEU A 98 -13.43 11.74 -6.08
N PRO A 99 -14.24 11.21 -7.01
CA PRO A 99 -13.75 10.23 -7.97
C PRO A 99 -12.57 10.77 -8.78
N TYR A 100 -11.55 9.93 -9.00
CA TYR A 100 -10.38 10.23 -9.83
C TYR A 100 -9.53 11.43 -9.36
N THR A 101 -9.52 11.74 -8.06
CA THR A 101 -8.65 12.78 -7.49
C THR A 101 -7.56 12.19 -6.58
N PRO A 102 -6.60 11.40 -7.12
CA PRO A 102 -5.52 10.82 -6.33
C PRO A 102 -4.60 11.89 -5.71
N ASP A 103 -4.47 13.07 -6.34
CA ASP A 103 -3.65 14.17 -5.85
C ASP A 103 -4.14 14.76 -4.52
N LEU A 104 -5.43 14.54 -4.18
CA LEU A 104 -6.01 14.94 -2.90
C LEU A 104 -5.74 13.95 -1.76
N ASN A 105 -5.14 12.79 -2.06
CA ASN A 105 -4.82 11.77 -1.08
C ASN A 105 -3.32 11.76 -0.76
N PRO A 106 -2.85 12.35 0.37
CA PRO A 106 -1.43 12.47 0.67
C PRO A 106 -0.67 11.15 0.69
N VAL A 107 -1.34 10.05 1.05
CA VAL A 107 -0.74 8.71 1.12
C VAL A 107 -0.25 8.22 -0.25
N GLU A 108 -0.83 8.70 -1.36
CA GLU A 108 -0.40 8.34 -2.73
C GLU A 108 1.03 8.80 -3.02
N THR A 109 1.43 9.95 -2.46
CA THR A 109 2.81 10.43 -2.58
C THR A 109 3.77 9.48 -1.87
N GLN A 110 3.41 9.02 -0.67
CA GLN A 110 4.21 8.06 0.08
C GLN A 110 4.30 6.72 -0.65
N TRP A 111 3.19 6.21 -1.21
CA TRP A 111 3.19 4.99 -2.03
C TRP A 111 4.06 5.12 -3.27
N ARG A 112 4.07 6.28 -3.92
CA ARG A 112 4.95 6.54 -5.07
C ARG A 112 6.42 6.44 -4.69
N GLU A 113 6.83 7.08 -3.59
CA GLU A 113 8.22 7.00 -3.13
C GLU A 113 8.58 5.57 -2.69
N GLN A 114 7.72 4.87 -1.95
CA GLN A 114 7.96 3.47 -1.57
C GLN A 114 8.14 2.57 -2.80
N LYS A 115 7.29 2.73 -3.83
CA LYS A 115 7.43 1.99 -5.09
C LYS A 115 8.74 2.32 -5.79
N ARG A 116 9.17 3.58 -5.79
CA ARG A 116 10.47 4.01 -6.35
C ARG A 116 11.66 3.36 -5.62
N HIS A 117 11.58 3.23 -4.29
CA HIS A 117 12.62 2.59 -3.49
C HIS A 117 12.62 1.07 -3.62
N THR A 118 11.47 0.44 -3.86
CA THR A 118 11.33 -1.02 -3.86
C THR A 118 11.42 -1.62 -5.27
N ALA A 119 10.98 -0.89 -6.31
CA ALA A 119 10.96 -1.39 -7.68
C ALA A 119 12.38 -1.64 -8.21
N GLY A 120 12.63 -2.87 -8.67
CA GLY A 120 13.89 -3.25 -9.31
C GLY A 120 15.10 -3.38 -8.38
N ARG A 121 14.90 -3.44 -7.05
CA ARG A 121 15.97 -3.60 -6.07
C ARG A 121 15.86 -4.91 -5.30
N HIS A 122 17.00 -5.46 -4.86
CA HIS A 122 17.09 -6.69 -4.05
C HIS A 122 16.32 -6.55 -2.73
N GLN A 123 16.20 -5.32 -2.22
CA GLN A 123 15.47 -4.98 -1.00
C GLN A 123 13.98 -5.32 -1.05
N GLY A 124 13.35 -5.39 -2.23
CA GLY A 124 11.95 -5.82 -2.34
C GLY A 124 11.74 -7.27 -1.89
N HIS A 125 12.73 -8.13 -2.14
CA HIS A 125 12.72 -9.53 -1.68
C HIS A 125 12.96 -9.62 -0.16
N THR A 126 13.84 -8.78 0.40
CA THR A 126 14.06 -8.69 1.85
C THR A 126 12.81 -8.20 2.58
N LEU A 127 12.12 -7.18 2.05
CA LEU A 127 10.86 -6.68 2.62
C LEU A 127 9.76 -7.76 2.60
N MET A 128 9.64 -8.51 1.50
CA MET A 128 8.73 -9.67 1.43
C MET A 128 9.03 -10.71 2.52
N ARG A 129 10.31 -11.01 2.75
CA ARG A 129 10.76 -11.98 3.77
C ARG A 129 10.50 -11.50 5.20
N CYS A 130 10.55 -10.19 5.45
CA CYS A 130 10.21 -9.61 6.75
C CYS A 130 8.69 -9.56 6.99
N ILE A 131 7.89 -9.32 5.94
CA ILE A 131 6.43 -9.25 6.03
C ILE A 131 5.80 -10.65 6.11
N LYS A 132 6.39 -11.63 5.43
CA LYS A 132 6.00 -13.05 5.50
C LYS A 132 7.15 -13.88 6.08
N PRO A 133 7.41 -13.80 7.40
CA PRO A 133 8.44 -14.62 8.02
C PRO A 133 7.97 -16.07 8.06
N GLY A 134 8.45 -16.89 7.11
CA GLY A 134 8.31 -18.35 7.14
C GLY A 134 7.40 -18.94 6.05
N ARG A 135 8.05 -19.55 5.06
CA ARG A 135 7.78 -20.94 4.68
C ARG A 135 9.01 -21.76 5.06
#